data_AF-A0A950TZ34-F1
#
_entry.id   AF-A0A950TZ34-F1
#
_cell.length_a   1.000
_cell.length_b   1.000
_cell.length_c   1.000
_cell.angle_alpha   90.00
_cell.angle_beta   90.00
_cell.angle_gamma   90.00
#
_symmetry.space_group_name_H-M   'P 1'
#
loop_
_entity.id
_entity.type
_entity.pdbx_description
1 polymer ?
#
loop_
_entity_poly.entity_id
_entity_poly.type
_entity_poly.pdbx_seq_one_letter_code
_entity_poly.pdbx_strand_id
1 'polypeptide(L)'
;QWLMAYRTDGTARFLGFQRVTGRIGDRRGSFVLETRGAFDGKTATWEAEVLPTSGSDELETLSGSGSFSAPLGSRATFELEYDVDR
;
A
#
# COMPACT_ATOMS: atom_id res chain seq x y z
N GLN A 1 -9.61 2.61 -1.89
CA GLN A 1 -9.99 3.47 -3.04
C GLN A 1 -8.92 4.54 -3.22
N TRP A 2 -8.75 5.06 -4.44
CA TRP A 2 -7.80 6.13 -4.72
C TRP A 2 -8.49 7.40 -5.20
N LEU A 3 -7.97 8.54 -4.77
CA LEU A 3 -8.18 9.82 -5.42
C LEU A 3 -6.97 10.11 -6.29
N MET A 4 -7.20 10.45 -7.56
CA MET A 4 -6.14 10.64 -8.56
C MET A 4 -6.26 12.03 -9.19
N ALA A 5 -5.13 12.70 -9.36
CA ALA A 5 -5.00 13.97 -10.05
C ALA A 5 -4.08 13.80 -11.26
N TYR A 6 -4.67 13.75 -12.45
CA TYR A 6 -3.95 13.68 -13.72
C TYR A 6 -3.52 15.07 -14.20
N ARG A 7 -2.35 15.15 -14.81
CA ARG A 7 -1.82 16.36 -15.44
C ARG A 7 -1.95 16.28 -16.96
N THR A 8 -1.76 17.41 -17.62
CA THR A 8 -1.82 17.53 -19.09
C THR A 8 -0.72 16.74 -19.79
N ASP A 9 0.41 16.46 -19.13
CA ASP A 9 1.50 15.63 -19.64
C ASP A 9 1.26 14.11 -19.47
N GLY A 10 0.10 13.71 -18.95
CA GLY A 10 -0.27 12.30 -18.74
C GLY A 10 0.25 11.70 -17.44
N THR A 11 1.04 12.42 -16.64
CA THR A 11 1.45 11.99 -15.31
C THR A 11 0.32 12.15 -14.29
N ALA A 12 0.41 11.45 -13.16
CA ALA A 12 -0.57 11.60 -12.09
C ALA A 12 0.06 11.58 -10.69
N ARG A 13 -0.65 12.15 -9.72
CA ARG A 13 -0.47 11.85 -8.29
C ARG A 13 -1.72 11.16 -7.79
N PHE A 14 -1.54 10.24 -6.86
CA PHE A 14 -2.67 9.55 -6.24
C PHE A 14 -2.45 9.32 -4.75
N LEU A 15 -3.55 9.32 -4.01
CA LEU A 15 -3.61 9.08 -2.58
C LEU A 15 -4.74 8.09 -2.32
N GLY A 16 -4.63 7.28 -1.28
CA GLY A 16 -5.78 6.49 -0.86
C GLY A 16 -5.50 5.44 0.19
N PHE A 17 -6.57 4.83 0.67
CA PHE A 17 -6.52 3.73 1.62
C PHE A 17 -6.81 2.40 0.95
N GLN A 18 -6.05 1.38 1.32
CA GLN A 18 -6.23 0.01 0.85
C GLN A 18 -6.39 -0.94 2.04
N ARG A 19 -7.53 -1.64 2.10
CA ARG A 19 -7.72 -2.70 3.09
C ARG A 19 -7.15 -4.00 2.55
N VAL A 20 -6.22 -4.59 3.29
CA VAL A 20 -5.69 -5.93 3.05
C VAL A 20 -6.37 -6.89 4.00
N THR A 21 -6.80 -8.05 3.53
CA THR A 21 -7.38 -9.13 4.36
C THR A 21 -6.71 -10.42 3.96
N GLY A 22 -6.08 -11.10 4.91
CA GLY A 22 -5.24 -12.25 4.57
C GLY A 22 -4.41 -12.71 5.75
N ARG A 23 -3.15 -13.08 5.46
CA ARG A 23 -2.17 -13.53 6.44
C ARG A 23 -0.81 -12.91 6.21
N ILE A 24 -0.08 -12.65 7.28
CA ILE A 24 1.37 -12.39 7.28
C ILE A 24 2.01 -13.54 8.05
N GLY A 25 2.78 -14.39 7.35
CA GLY A 25 3.15 -15.70 7.90
C GLY A 25 1.90 -16.50 8.27
N ASP A 26 1.84 -16.97 9.52
CA ASP A 26 0.70 -17.72 10.05
C ASP A 26 -0.43 -16.83 10.62
N ARG A 27 -0.16 -15.54 10.86
CA ARG A 27 -1.09 -14.61 11.52
C ARG A 27 -2.15 -14.10 10.56
N ARG A 28 -3.41 -14.37 10.85
CA ARG A 28 -4.59 -13.94 10.09
C ARG A 28 -5.15 -12.63 10.64
N GLY A 29 -5.58 -11.78 9.71
CA GLY A 29 -6.36 -10.59 10.06
C GLY A 29 -6.58 -9.69 8.86
N SER A 30 -6.86 -8.43 9.16
CA SER A 30 -6.91 -7.35 8.17
C SER A 30 -6.25 -6.09 8.71
N PHE A 31 -5.78 -5.23 7.81
CA PHE A 31 -5.19 -3.93 8.12
C PHE A 31 -5.42 -2.96 6.96
N VAL A 32 -5.14 -1.67 7.18
CA VAL A 32 -5.26 -0.63 6.16
C VAL A 32 -3.89 -0.01 5.88
N LEU A 33 -3.55 0.11 4.60
CA LEU A 33 -2.42 0.90 4.12
C LEU A 33 -2.89 2.30 3.71
N GLU A 34 -2.23 3.33 4.21
CA GLU A 34 -2.34 4.70 3.70
C GLU A 34 -1.27 4.93 2.64
N THR A 35 -1.68 5.09 1.38
CA THR A 35 -0.80 5.12 0.21
C THR A 35 -0.62 6.53 -0.35
N ARG A 36 0.60 6.86 -0.76
CA ARG A 36 0.96 8.07 -1.49
C ARG A 36 1.75 7.70 -2.73
N GLY A 37 1.24 8.05 -3.90
CA GLY A 37 1.81 7.59 -5.15
C GLY A 37 1.89 8.60 -6.28
N ALA A 38 2.58 8.18 -7.32
CA ALA A 38 2.77 8.89 -8.57
C ALA A 38 2.75 7.92 -9.75
N PHE A 39 2.30 8.42 -10.90
CA PHE A 39 2.45 7.76 -12.19
C PHE A 39 3.25 8.69 -13.09
N ASP A 40 4.38 8.22 -13.61
CA ASP A 40 5.30 9.00 -14.44
C ASP A 40 5.00 8.90 -15.95
N GLY A 41 3.88 8.27 -16.33
CA GLY A 41 3.55 7.94 -17.72
C GLY A 41 3.93 6.52 -18.13
N LYS A 42 4.74 5.82 -17.33
CA LYS A 42 5.24 4.45 -17.61
C LYS A 42 5.16 3.51 -16.42
N THR A 43 5.29 4.03 -15.21
CA THR A 43 5.35 3.26 -13.96
C THR A 43 4.53 3.96 -12.90
N ALA A 44 3.65 3.22 -12.24
CA ALA A 44 2.98 3.65 -11.03
C ALA A 44 3.82 3.21 -9.84
N THR A 45 4.24 4.16 -8.99
CA THR A 45 4.92 3.88 -7.74
C THR A 45 4.16 4.48 -6.57
N TRP A 46 4.26 3.84 -5.41
CA TRP A 46 3.78 4.42 -4.17
C TRP A 46 4.57 3.94 -2.98
N GLU A 47 4.54 4.77 -1.94
CA GLU A 47 4.91 4.42 -0.59
C GLU A 47 3.65 4.33 0.25
N ALA A 48 3.68 3.52 1.31
CA ALA A 48 2.57 3.34 2.21
C ALA A 48 3.03 3.17 3.65
N GLU A 49 2.13 3.50 4.57
CA GLU A 49 2.25 3.18 5.99
C GLU A 49 1.05 2.32 6.40
N VAL A 50 1.26 1.36 7.30
CA VAL A 50 0.15 0.71 8.00
C VAL A 50 -0.51 1.75 8.88
N LEU A 51 -1.78 2.03 8.62
CA LEU A 51 -2.55 2.99 9.39
C LEU A 51 -2.62 2.50 10.86
N PRO A 52 -2.15 3.29 11.84
CA PRO A 52 -2.17 2.88 13.24
C PRO A 52 -3.55 2.44 13.68
N THR A 53 -3.59 1.40 14.53
CA THR A 53 -4.82 0.79 15.08
C THR A 53 -5.83 0.31 14.04
N SER A 54 -5.42 0.11 12.78
CA SER A 54 -6.28 -0.46 11.73
C SER A 54 -6.25 -1.99 11.65
N GLY A 55 -5.32 -2.60 12.38
CA GLY A 55 -5.16 -4.04 12.51
C GLY A 55 -6.39 -4.72 13.14
N SER A 56 -6.56 -6.01 12.86
CA SER A 56 -7.62 -6.84 13.43
C SER A 56 -7.12 -8.27 13.63
N ASP A 57 -7.76 -9.01 14.53
CA ASP A 57 -7.41 -10.38 14.89
C ASP A 57 -5.93 -10.48 15.29
N GLU A 58 -5.15 -11.36 14.66
CA GLU A 58 -3.74 -11.60 14.99
C GLU A 58 -2.81 -10.51 14.42
N LEU A 59 -3.36 -9.47 13.78
CA LEU A 59 -2.65 -8.33 13.21
C LEU A 59 -2.99 -6.99 13.91
N GLU A 60 -3.62 -7.02 15.09
CA GLU A 60 -3.99 -5.80 15.84
C GLU A 60 -2.82 -4.85 16.14
N THR A 61 -1.65 -5.40 16.45
CA THR A 61 -0.42 -4.65 16.77
C THR A 61 0.46 -4.37 15.56
N LEU A 62 0.00 -4.73 14.34
CA LEU A 62 0.79 -4.57 13.13
C LEU A 62 1.17 -3.10 12.91
N SER A 63 2.46 -2.89 12.65
CA SER A 63 3.00 -1.63 12.16
C SER A 63 3.98 -1.89 11.02
N GLY A 64 4.22 -0.90 10.18
CA GLY A 64 5.14 -1.07 9.05
C GLY A 64 4.92 -0.04 7.97
N SER A 65 5.85 -0.05 7.02
CA SER A 65 5.83 0.77 5.82
C SER A 65 6.07 -0.11 4.60
N GLY A 66 5.57 0.34 3.45
CA GLY A 66 5.64 -0.44 2.22
C GLY A 66 5.95 0.41 1.01
N SER A 67 6.43 -0.26 -0.02
CA SER A 67 6.69 0.34 -1.32
C SER A 67 6.10 -0.52 -2.43
N PHE A 68 5.82 0.10 -3.56
CA PHE A 68 5.26 -0.55 -4.72
C PHE A 68 5.80 0.05 -6.00
N SER A 69 5.96 -0.81 -7.00
CA SER A 69 6.26 -0.42 -8.38
C SER A 69 5.52 -1.31 -9.35
N ALA A 70 4.74 -0.69 -10.25
CA ALA A 70 4.09 -1.36 -11.36
C ALA A 70 4.39 -0.61 -12.66
N PRO A 71 5.33 -1.11 -13.47
CA PRO A 71 5.46 -0.73 -14.87
C PRO A 71 4.18 -1.08 -15.63
N LEU A 72 3.93 -0.40 -16.76
CA LEU A 72 2.88 -0.79 -17.69
C LEU A 72 3.01 -2.28 -18.06
N GLY A 73 1.93 -3.04 -17.88
CA GLY A 73 1.93 -4.49 -18.05
C GLY A 73 1.25 -5.19 -16.88
N SER A 74 1.56 -6.47 -16.68
CA SER A 74 0.89 -7.32 -15.67
C SER A 74 1.73 -7.62 -14.43
N ARG A 75 2.93 -7.04 -14.32
CA ARG A 75 3.84 -7.29 -13.19
C ARG A 75 3.91 -6.07 -12.30
N ALA A 76 3.80 -6.31 -11.00
CA ALA A 76 4.06 -5.33 -9.96
C ALA A 76 4.89 -5.97 -8.86
N THR A 77 5.73 -5.17 -8.23
CA THR A 77 6.46 -5.54 -7.01
C THR A 77 5.86 -4.76 -5.86
N PHE A 78 5.68 -5.45 -4.73
CA PHE A 78 5.26 -4.86 -3.47
C PHE A 78 6.19 -5.38 -2.38
N GLU A 79 6.70 -4.47 -1.57
CA GLU A 79 7.53 -4.77 -0.40
C GLU A 79 6.89 -4.13 0.83
N LEU A 80 6.88 -4.87 1.94
CA LEU A 80 6.37 -4.42 3.23
C LEU A 80 7.41 -4.76 4.30
N GLU A 81 7.95 -3.73 4.93
CA GLU A 81 8.71 -3.85 6.16
C GLU A 81 7.71 -3.75 7.31
N TYR A 82 7.70 -4.74 8.22
CA TYR A 82 6.68 -4.81 9.24
C TYR A 82 7.20 -5.35 10.57
N ASP A 83 6.45 -5.00 11.62
CA ASP A 83 6.55 -5.55 12.97
C ASP A 83 5.15 -5.95 13.46
N VAL A 84 5.03 -7.15 13.99
CA VAL A 84 3.79 -7.75 14.52
C VAL A 84 3.89 -8.09 16.02
N ASP A 85 5.03 -7.84 16.65
CA ASP A 85 5.32 -8.24 18.04
C ASP A 85 5.55 -7.04 18.97
N ARG A 86 5.08 -5.86 18.57
CA ARG A 86 5.18 -4.64 19.35
C ARG A 86 4.44 -4.70 20.70
#